data_AF-A0A173RT76-F1
#
_entry.id   AF-A0A173RT76-F1
#
_cell.length_a   1.000
_cell.length_b   1.000
_cell.length_c   1.000
_cell.angle_alpha   90.00
_cell.angle_beta   90.00
_cell.angle_gamma   90.00
#
_symmetry.space_group_name_H-M   'P 1'
#
loop_
_entity.id
_entity.type
_entity.pdbx_description
1 polymer ?
#
loop_
_entity_poly.entity_id
_entity_poly.type
_entity_poly.pdbx_seq_one_letter_code
_entity_poly.pdbx_strand_id
1 'polypeptide(L)'
;MSPQDKVERVLKEIHVAFSKSETYNGHPDKVIIDRKQFLNLLDRLNQGIYDMMDQYEQTRQSRSNAERAFRKKGDEIIEAANANAEDVYAASVIYTADMIGAIRELMDHTNDSMNDLFLQFRKDLREQKDKLQAHENELQGQLADLTDTKKYLSIIDDINKERARKKRDLDAERETGVQYAKNMIYTPPSSPEIKVNEQYFENSGTKKPEDILCEPAPAEKPDIKINTNAAYFKWRESQNAKADGQEQTADAADGSGGESVHPNPEFPDEESIRQAVLADEFAAEQAQNTARKKEKRDAGSLLKDLIFGKE
;
A
#
# COMPACT_ATOMS: atom_id res chain seq x y z
N MET A 1 7.08 46.52 42.95
CA MET A 1 8.44 46.08 43.34
C MET A 1 8.41 44.59 43.53
N SER A 2 9.30 43.85 42.88
CA SER A 2 9.39 42.39 43.02
C SER A 2 9.73 42.05 44.49
N PRO A 3 9.22 40.96 45.07
CA PRO A 3 9.67 40.48 46.38
C PRO A 3 11.18 40.27 46.45
N GLN A 4 11.81 39.90 45.33
CA GLN A 4 13.27 39.85 45.23
C GLN A 4 13.91 41.23 45.44
N ASP A 5 13.34 42.29 44.85
CA ASP A 5 13.81 43.67 45.07
C ASP A 5 13.63 44.11 46.53
N LYS A 6 12.55 43.65 47.18
CA LYS A 6 12.29 43.94 48.60
C LYS A 6 13.36 43.28 49.48
N VAL A 7 13.66 42.00 49.25
CA VAL A 7 14.69 41.24 49.96
C VAL A 7 16.07 41.85 49.74
N GLU A 8 16.42 42.18 48.49
CA GLU A 8 17.68 42.85 48.17
C GLU A 8 17.82 44.20 48.86
N ARG A 9 16.76 45.00 48.91
CA ARG A 9 16.80 46.30 49.59
C ARG A 9 17.05 46.14 51.08
N VAL A 10 16.38 45.19 51.73
CA VAL A 10 16.58 44.93 53.17
C VAL A 10 17.99 44.40 53.45
N LEU A 11 18.54 43.53 52.59
CA LEU A 11 19.93 43.08 52.68
C LEU A 11 20.93 44.25 52.53
N LYS A 12 20.68 45.16 51.60
CA LYS A 12 21.49 46.40 51.44
C LYS A 12 21.39 47.29 52.68
N GLU A 13 20.19 47.46 53.26
CA GLU A 13 19.98 48.21 54.50
C GLU A 13 20.73 47.57 55.69
N ILE A 14 20.72 46.24 55.80
CA ILE A 14 21.47 45.49 56.81
C ILE A 14 22.98 45.70 56.64
N HIS A 15 23.50 45.59 55.42
CA HIS A 15 24.92 45.85 55.16
C HIS A 15 25.33 47.29 55.51
N VAL A 16 24.52 48.27 55.13
CA VAL A 16 24.76 49.68 55.48
C VAL A 16 24.71 49.89 56.99
N ALA A 17 23.80 49.21 57.70
CA ALA A 17 23.72 49.27 59.15
C ALA A 17 25.02 48.76 59.79
N PHE A 18 25.54 47.59 59.36
CA PHE A 18 26.81 47.04 59.83
C PHE A 18 28.02 47.95 59.53
N SER A 19 28.06 48.59 58.35
CA SER A 19 29.17 49.48 57.98
C SER A 19 29.18 50.81 58.75
N LYS A 20 28.03 51.27 59.25
CA LYS A 20 27.91 52.56 59.96
C LYS A 20 28.04 52.44 61.47
N SER A 21 27.90 51.23 62.02
CA SER A 21 27.95 50.98 63.46
C SER A 21 29.38 50.98 64.01
N GLU A 22 29.52 51.46 65.25
CA GLU A 22 30.81 51.56 65.94
C GLU A 22 31.37 50.18 66.33
N THR A 23 32.69 50.04 66.25
CA THR A 23 33.39 48.82 66.68
C THR A 23 33.46 48.76 68.21
N TYR A 24 33.20 47.58 68.76
CA TYR A 24 33.20 47.37 70.20
C TYR A 24 34.63 47.35 70.75
N ASN A 25 34.97 48.33 71.59
CA ASN A 25 36.27 48.43 72.27
C ASN A 25 37.49 48.30 71.32
N GLY A 26 37.39 48.84 70.10
CA GLY A 26 38.48 48.80 69.12
C GLY A 26 38.74 47.42 68.50
N HIS A 27 37.89 46.43 68.76
CA HIS A 27 37.96 45.15 68.06
C HIS A 27 37.29 45.27 66.68
N PRO A 28 38.02 45.03 65.58
CA PRO A 28 37.49 45.21 64.22
C PRO A 28 36.34 44.25 63.88
N ASP A 29 36.24 43.09 64.56
CA ASP A 29 35.27 42.04 64.23
C ASP A 29 33.95 42.14 65.02
N LYS A 30 33.84 43.06 65.98
CA LYS A 30 32.67 43.20 66.86
C LYS A 30 32.07 44.58 66.72
N VAL A 31 30.76 44.64 66.56
CA VAL A 31 30.05 45.84 66.16
C VAL A 31 28.83 46.07 67.07
N ILE A 32 28.63 47.29 67.54
CA ILE A 32 27.53 47.66 68.43
C ILE A 32 26.34 48.12 67.59
N ILE A 33 25.18 47.47 67.75
CA ILE A 33 23.98 47.74 66.94
C ILE A 33 22.77 47.92 67.85
N ASP A 34 21.88 48.85 67.47
CA ASP A 34 20.58 48.99 68.10
C ASP A 34 19.71 47.75 67.81
N ARG A 35 19.46 46.98 68.88
CA ARG A 35 18.67 45.75 68.85
C ARG A 35 17.30 45.95 68.19
N LYS A 36 16.61 47.05 68.45
CA LYS A 36 15.24 47.25 67.94
C LYS A 36 15.22 47.48 66.42
N GLN A 37 16.17 48.28 65.94
CA GLN A 37 16.29 48.59 64.51
C GLN A 37 16.73 47.36 63.71
N PHE A 38 17.68 46.59 64.26
CA PHE A 38 18.14 45.37 63.62
C PHE A 38 17.07 44.27 63.57
N LEU A 39 16.31 44.08 64.66
CA LEU A 39 15.20 43.14 64.67
C LEU A 39 14.12 43.51 63.64
N ASN A 40 13.81 44.79 63.47
CA ASN A 40 12.86 45.23 62.44
C ASN A 40 13.36 44.94 61.01
N LEU A 41 14.66 45.14 60.75
CA LEU A 41 15.27 44.76 59.47
C LEU A 41 15.19 43.25 59.23
N LEU A 42 15.41 42.43 60.25
CA LEU A 42 15.26 40.97 60.16
C LEU A 42 13.81 40.55 59.92
N ASP A 43 12.83 41.17 60.58
CA ASP A 43 11.41 40.88 60.36
C ASP A 43 10.98 41.24 58.93
N ARG A 44 11.44 42.39 58.41
CA ARG A 44 11.22 42.77 57.00
C ARG A 44 11.90 41.81 56.02
N LEU A 45 13.07 41.27 56.37
CA LEU A 45 13.75 40.26 55.56
C LEU A 45 12.97 38.95 55.52
N ASN A 46 12.52 38.45 56.68
CA ASN A 46 11.70 37.25 56.78
C ASN A 46 10.40 37.40 55.98
N GLN A 47 9.72 38.54 56.09
CA GLN A 47 8.52 38.82 55.29
C GLN A 47 8.82 38.81 53.78
N GLY A 48 9.95 39.41 53.36
CA GLY A 48 10.36 39.39 51.95
C GLY A 48 10.65 37.98 51.43
N ILE A 49 11.22 37.10 52.27
CA ILE A 49 11.46 35.69 51.92
C ILE A 49 10.14 34.93 51.76
N TYR A 50 9.16 35.14 52.65
CA TYR A 50 7.83 34.54 52.50
C TYR A 50 7.12 35.01 51.23
N ASP A 51 7.17 36.31 50.93
CA ASP A 51 6.61 36.88 49.70
C ASP A 51 7.26 36.26 48.44
N MET A 52 8.58 36.01 48.44
CA MET A 52 9.27 35.33 47.33
C MET A 52 8.84 33.87 47.18
N MET A 53 8.70 33.16 48.30
CA MET A 53 8.33 31.75 48.31
C MET A 53 6.91 31.55 47.76
N ASP A 54 5.97 32.41 48.18
CA ASP A 54 4.58 32.42 47.69
C ASP A 54 4.52 32.71 46.19
N GLN A 55 5.26 33.71 45.68
CA GLN A 55 5.30 33.97 44.24
C GLN A 55 5.88 32.81 43.42
N TYR A 56 6.92 32.14 43.93
CA TYR A 56 7.49 30.97 43.27
C TYR A 56 6.47 29.84 43.20
N GLU A 57 5.75 29.58 44.29
CA GLU A 57 4.71 28.56 44.34
C GLU A 57 3.55 28.88 43.40
N GLN A 58 3.06 30.13 43.40
CA GLN A 58 2.03 30.59 42.46
C GLN A 58 2.47 30.45 40.99
N THR A 59 3.72 30.82 40.69
CA THR A 59 4.27 30.72 39.32
C THR A 59 4.38 29.26 38.89
N ARG A 60 4.85 28.39 39.78
CA ARG A 60 4.97 26.95 39.53
C ARG A 60 3.59 26.31 39.33
N GLN A 61 2.62 26.64 40.17
CA GLN A 61 1.27 26.13 40.08
C GLN A 61 0.56 26.63 38.82
N SER A 62 0.70 27.92 38.50
CA SER A 62 0.16 28.51 37.27
C SER A 62 0.74 27.82 36.02
N ARG A 63 2.06 27.60 35.98
CA ARG A 63 2.70 26.87 34.89
C ARG A 63 2.18 25.44 34.78
N SER A 64 2.05 24.72 35.89
CA SER A 64 1.52 23.34 35.89
C SER A 64 0.07 23.28 35.41
N ASN A 65 -0.77 24.24 35.83
CA ASN A 65 -2.15 24.33 35.38
C ASN A 65 -2.26 24.68 33.90
N ALA A 66 -1.43 25.62 33.42
CA ALA A 66 -1.36 25.97 32.01
C ALA A 66 -0.92 24.77 31.17
N GLU A 67 0.11 24.04 31.60
CA GLU A 67 0.57 22.84 30.91
C GLU A 67 -0.51 21.75 30.84
N ARG A 68 -1.24 21.52 31.94
CA ARG A 68 -2.38 20.59 31.93
C ARG A 68 -3.47 21.03 30.95
N ALA A 69 -3.79 22.32 30.91
CA ALA A 69 -4.78 22.86 29.99
C ALA A 69 -4.34 22.74 28.52
N PHE A 70 -3.07 22.98 28.22
CA PHE A 70 -2.53 22.79 26.87
C PHE A 70 -2.48 21.32 26.46
N ARG A 71 -2.13 20.41 27.38
CA ARG A 71 -2.21 18.97 27.11
C ARG A 71 -3.64 18.55 26.81
N LYS A 72 -4.61 18.95 27.64
CA LYS A 72 -6.03 18.65 27.42
C LYS A 72 -6.53 19.17 26.06
N LYS A 73 -6.19 20.41 25.72
CA LYS A 73 -6.53 20.98 24.39
C LYS A 73 -5.84 20.23 23.26
N GLY A 74 -4.59 19.79 23.46
CA GLY A 74 -3.87 18.96 22.50
C GLY A 74 -4.58 17.63 22.26
N ASP A 75 -5.00 16.96 23.34
CA ASP A 75 -5.74 15.70 23.28
C ASP A 75 -7.10 15.89 22.58
N GLU A 76 -7.84 16.96 22.93
CA GLU A 76 -9.11 17.33 22.27
C GLU A 76 -8.93 17.57 20.76
N ILE A 77 -7.82 18.19 20.33
CA ILE A 77 -7.51 18.41 18.92
C ILE A 77 -7.20 17.08 18.22
N ILE A 78 -6.42 16.20 18.86
CA ILE A 78 -6.08 14.88 18.30
C ILE A 78 -7.35 14.03 18.17
N GLU A 79 -8.21 14.02 19.18
CA GLU A 79 -9.48 13.30 19.15
C GLU A 79 -10.40 13.82 18.04
N ALA A 80 -10.53 15.14 17.89
CA ALA A 80 -11.32 15.74 16.80
C ALA A 80 -10.73 15.43 15.41
N ALA A 81 -9.41 15.43 15.27
CA ALA A 81 -8.75 15.06 14.03
C ALA A 81 -8.96 13.58 13.70
N ASN A 82 -8.94 12.71 14.71
CA ASN A 82 -9.19 11.28 14.53
C ASN A 82 -10.65 11.02 14.12
N ALA A 83 -11.61 11.65 14.80
CA ALA A 83 -13.04 11.56 14.42
C ALA A 83 -13.27 12.02 12.97
N ASN A 84 -12.66 13.13 12.56
CA ASN A 84 -12.77 13.59 11.18
C ASN A 84 -12.11 12.62 10.16
N ALA A 85 -10.99 11.99 10.53
CA ALA A 85 -10.35 10.99 9.68
C ALA A 85 -11.23 9.73 9.53
N GLU A 86 -11.87 9.29 10.62
CA GLU A 86 -12.84 8.19 10.63
C GLU A 86 -14.07 8.51 9.76
N ASP A 87 -14.61 9.73 9.85
CA ASP A 87 -15.74 10.18 9.03
C ASP A 87 -15.41 10.18 7.53
N VAL A 88 -14.23 10.70 7.15
CA VAL A 88 -13.77 10.70 5.76
C VAL A 88 -13.57 9.26 5.26
N TYR A 89 -13.02 8.38 6.10
CA TYR A 89 -12.87 6.98 5.77
C TYR A 89 -14.23 6.31 5.57
N ALA A 90 -15.17 6.50 6.50
CA ALA A 90 -16.52 5.96 6.39
C ALA A 90 -17.23 6.45 5.13
N ALA A 91 -17.13 7.75 4.80
CA ALA A 91 -17.69 8.31 3.57
C ALA A 91 -17.08 7.66 2.32
N SER A 92 -15.77 7.40 2.31
CA SER A 92 -15.11 6.73 1.19
C SER A 92 -15.58 5.27 1.01
N VAL A 93 -15.77 4.54 2.12
CA VAL A 93 -16.27 3.16 2.09
C VAL A 93 -17.72 3.13 1.62
N ILE A 94 -18.58 4.02 2.13
CA ILE A 94 -19.98 4.14 1.69
C ILE A 94 -20.05 4.49 0.20
N TYR A 95 -19.25 5.45 -0.26
CA TYR A 95 -19.21 5.84 -1.67
C TYR A 95 -18.77 4.68 -2.56
N THR A 96 -17.71 3.96 -2.18
CA THR A 96 -17.28 2.79 -2.97
C THR A 96 -18.32 1.68 -2.99
N ALA A 97 -19.03 1.44 -1.88
CA ALA A 97 -20.14 0.50 -1.83
C ALA A 97 -21.30 0.91 -2.74
N ASP A 98 -21.69 2.19 -2.74
CA ASP A 98 -22.73 2.74 -3.60
C ASP A 98 -22.35 2.63 -5.09
N MET A 99 -21.11 2.99 -5.43
CA MET A 99 -20.60 2.86 -6.81
C MET A 99 -20.53 1.40 -7.28
N ILE A 100 -20.17 0.45 -6.40
CA ILE A 100 -20.24 -0.98 -6.73
C ILE A 100 -21.69 -1.39 -6.99
N GLY A 101 -22.65 -0.88 -6.22
CA GLY A 101 -24.08 -1.04 -6.47
C GLY A 101 -24.49 -0.54 -7.85
N ALA A 102 -24.15 0.71 -8.17
CA ALA A 102 -24.45 1.31 -9.47
C ALA A 102 -23.83 0.55 -10.65
N ILE A 103 -22.60 0.02 -10.50
CA ILE A 103 -21.96 -0.81 -11.53
C ILE A 103 -22.71 -2.13 -11.73
N ARG A 104 -23.20 -2.76 -10.65
CA ARG A 104 -24.00 -3.99 -10.75
C ARG A 104 -25.32 -3.72 -11.47
N GLU A 105 -26.02 -2.65 -11.11
CA GLU A 105 -27.24 -2.23 -11.80
C GLU A 105 -26.99 -1.97 -13.30
N LEU A 106 -25.89 -1.31 -13.64
CA LEU A 106 -25.49 -1.10 -15.03
C LEU A 106 -25.22 -2.42 -15.76
N MET A 107 -24.55 -3.38 -15.10
CA MET A 107 -24.27 -4.70 -15.67
C MET A 107 -25.57 -5.46 -15.93
N ASP A 108 -26.50 -5.46 -14.97
CA ASP A 108 -27.80 -6.10 -15.10
C ASP A 108 -28.61 -5.45 -16.23
N HIS A 109 -28.69 -4.12 -16.27
CA HIS A 109 -29.37 -3.40 -17.35
C HIS A 109 -28.74 -3.68 -18.73
N THR A 110 -27.41 -3.77 -18.81
CA THR A 110 -26.71 -4.10 -20.06
C THR A 110 -27.00 -5.53 -20.49
N ASN A 111 -27.02 -6.47 -19.55
CA ASN A 111 -27.37 -7.85 -19.81
C ASN A 111 -28.82 -8.00 -20.30
N ASP A 112 -29.76 -7.31 -19.66
CA ASP A 112 -31.17 -7.29 -20.07
C ASP A 112 -31.33 -6.69 -21.47
N SER A 113 -30.68 -5.55 -21.74
CA SER A 113 -30.70 -4.93 -23.08
C SER A 113 -30.08 -5.83 -24.16
N MET A 114 -29.00 -6.55 -23.82
CA MET A 114 -28.36 -7.51 -24.72
C MET A 114 -29.28 -8.71 -25.00
N ASN A 115 -29.95 -9.23 -23.98
CA ASN A 115 -30.94 -10.30 -24.13
C ASN A 115 -32.11 -9.86 -25.02
N ASP A 116 -32.62 -8.65 -24.84
CA ASP A 116 -33.67 -8.06 -25.68
C ASP A 116 -33.22 -7.95 -27.14
N LEU A 117 -31.99 -7.50 -27.40
CA LEU A 117 -31.43 -7.42 -28.74
C LEU A 117 -31.27 -8.80 -29.37
N PHE A 118 -30.84 -9.81 -28.61
CA PHE A 118 -30.79 -11.20 -29.11
C PHE A 118 -32.18 -11.76 -29.43
N LEU A 119 -33.18 -11.45 -28.60
CA LEU A 119 -34.57 -11.84 -28.84
C LEU A 119 -35.10 -11.23 -30.14
N GLN A 120 -34.84 -9.94 -30.37
CA GLN A 120 -35.18 -9.25 -31.62
C GLN A 120 -34.45 -9.85 -32.81
N PHE A 121 -33.13 -10.02 -32.73
CA PHE A 121 -32.34 -10.62 -33.80
C PHE A 121 -32.82 -12.04 -34.16
N ARG A 122 -33.16 -12.86 -33.17
CA ARG A 122 -33.72 -14.20 -33.38
C ARG A 122 -35.11 -14.17 -34.04
N LYS A 123 -35.89 -13.11 -33.79
CA LYS A 123 -37.18 -12.90 -34.45
C LYS A 123 -36.95 -12.53 -35.92
N ASP A 124 -36.06 -11.58 -36.18
CA ASP A 124 -35.74 -11.13 -37.54
C ASP A 124 -35.17 -12.26 -38.40
N LEU A 125 -34.27 -13.09 -37.84
CA LEU A 125 -33.74 -14.27 -38.54
C LEU A 125 -34.84 -15.28 -38.90
N ARG A 126 -35.83 -15.48 -38.01
CA ARG A 126 -36.99 -16.34 -38.33
C ARG A 126 -37.80 -15.74 -39.46
N GLU A 127 -38.09 -14.45 -39.41
CA GLU A 127 -38.84 -13.78 -40.48
C GLU A 127 -38.11 -13.85 -41.83
N GLN A 128 -36.79 -13.66 -41.85
CA GLN A 128 -35.97 -13.81 -43.06
C GLN A 128 -35.97 -15.26 -43.57
N LYS A 129 -35.88 -16.24 -42.68
CA LYS A 129 -36.00 -17.65 -43.04
C LYS A 129 -37.37 -17.97 -43.64
N ASP A 130 -38.44 -17.46 -43.05
CA ASP A 130 -39.81 -17.69 -43.54
C ASP A 130 -40.00 -17.05 -44.92
N LYS A 131 -39.46 -15.84 -45.16
CA LYS A 131 -39.44 -15.19 -46.49
C LYS A 131 -38.65 -16.01 -47.51
N LEU A 132 -37.47 -16.50 -47.14
CA LEU A 132 -36.66 -17.37 -48.01
C LEU A 132 -37.42 -18.65 -48.36
N GLN A 133 -38.09 -19.27 -47.40
CA GLN A 133 -38.88 -20.47 -47.64
C GLN A 133 -40.10 -20.17 -48.52
N ALA A 134 -40.75 -19.01 -48.36
CA ALA A 134 -41.80 -18.56 -49.25
C ALA A 134 -41.29 -18.36 -50.69
N HIS A 135 -40.13 -17.72 -50.86
CA HIS A 135 -39.48 -17.56 -52.16
C HIS A 135 -39.07 -18.90 -52.78
N GLU A 136 -38.55 -19.84 -51.99
CA GLU A 136 -38.24 -21.20 -52.43
C GLU A 136 -39.50 -21.92 -52.94
N ASN A 137 -40.60 -21.85 -52.19
CA ASN A 137 -41.89 -22.43 -52.59
C ASN A 137 -42.46 -21.76 -53.84
N GLU A 138 -42.35 -20.44 -53.97
CA GLU A 138 -42.79 -19.68 -55.15
C GLU A 138 -41.99 -20.10 -56.39
N LEU A 139 -40.66 -20.17 -56.27
CA LEU A 139 -39.79 -20.65 -57.35
C LEU A 139 -40.09 -22.10 -57.72
N GLN A 140 -40.38 -22.96 -56.74
CA GLN A 140 -40.80 -24.33 -56.99
C GLN A 140 -42.16 -24.39 -57.72
N GLY A 141 -43.10 -23.53 -57.34
CA GLY A 141 -44.39 -23.39 -58.03
C GLY A 141 -44.23 -22.93 -59.48
N GLN A 142 -43.42 -21.89 -59.72
CA GLN A 142 -43.08 -21.43 -61.06
C GLN A 142 -42.42 -22.53 -61.90
N LEU A 143 -41.53 -23.33 -61.28
CA LEU A 143 -40.90 -24.47 -61.94
C LEU A 143 -41.91 -25.58 -62.28
N ALA A 144 -42.92 -25.80 -61.45
CA ALA A 144 -43.98 -26.77 -61.70
C ALA A 144 -44.91 -26.31 -62.85
N ASP A 145 -45.16 -25.01 -62.96
CA ASP A 145 -45.97 -24.41 -64.03
C ASP A 145 -45.23 -24.33 -65.37
N LEU A 146 -43.89 -24.32 -65.35
CA LEU A 146 -43.06 -24.44 -66.55
C LEU A 146 -43.16 -25.86 -67.15
N THR A 147 -43.97 -25.99 -68.19
CA THR A 147 -44.28 -27.24 -68.93
C THR A 147 -43.11 -27.93 -69.65
N ASP A 148 -41.88 -27.44 -69.51
CA ASP A 148 -40.64 -28.06 -70.01
C ASP A 148 -39.93 -28.88 -68.90
N THR A 149 -40.72 -29.43 -67.98
CA THR A 149 -40.32 -30.12 -66.74
C THR A 149 -39.19 -31.14 -66.93
N LYS A 150 -39.18 -31.90 -68.03
CA LYS A 150 -38.11 -32.89 -68.29
C LYS A 150 -36.73 -32.27 -68.52
N LYS A 151 -36.66 -31.12 -69.21
CA LYS A 151 -35.38 -30.48 -69.54
C LYS A 151 -34.77 -29.80 -68.31
N TYR A 152 -35.59 -29.18 -67.48
CA TYR A 152 -35.11 -28.53 -66.25
C TYR A 152 -34.85 -29.51 -65.12
N LEU A 153 -35.62 -30.60 -64.99
CA LEU A 153 -35.31 -31.69 -64.06
C LEU A 153 -33.93 -32.30 -64.34
N SER A 154 -33.56 -32.52 -65.62
CA SER A 154 -32.23 -33.04 -65.94
C SER A 154 -31.11 -32.06 -65.55
N ILE A 155 -31.33 -30.76 -65.77
CA ILE A 155 -30.37 -29.72 -65.39
C ILE A 155 -30.23 -29.62 -63.86
N ILE A 156 -31.33 -29.72 -63.11
CA ILE A 156 -31.31 -29.69 -61.64
C ILE A 156 -30.60 -30.94 -61.09
N ASP A 157 -30.87 -32.11 -61.64
CA ASP A 157 -30.17 -33.35 -61.27
C ASP A 157 -28.66 -33.26 -61.57
N ASP A 158 -28.29 -32.70 -62.73
CA ASP A 158 -26.88 -32.49 -63.10
C ASP A 158 -26.19 -31.51 -62.15
N ILE A 159 -26.84 -30.39 -61.80
CA ILE A 159 -26.32 -29.40 -60.85
C ILE A 159 -26.21 -29.99 -59.43
N ASN A 160 -27.20 -30.77 -58.98
CA ASN A 160 -27.16 -31.42 -57.68
C ASN A 160 -26.07 -32.50 -57.62
N LYS A 161 -25.87 -33.23 -58.71
CA LYS A 161 -24.78 -34.22 -58.86
C LYS A 161 -23.42 -33.53 -58.87
N GLU A 162 -23.28 -32.38 -59.52
CA GLU A 162 -22.07 -31.57 -59.42
C GLU A 162 -21.85 -31.02 -58.02
N ARG A 163 -22.88 -30.53 -57.34
CA ARG A 163 -22.78 -30.03 -55.96
C ARG A 163 -22.39 -31.15 -55.00
N ALA A 164 -22.93 -32.35 -55.17
CA ALA A 164 -22.55 -33.52 -54.39
C ALA A 164 -21.13 -34.00 -54.70
N ARG A 165 -20.68 -33.92 -55.96
CA ARG A 165 -19.28 -34.16 -56.35
C ARG A 165 -18.35 -33.16 -55.70
N LYS A 166 -18.60 -31.85 -55.87
CA LYS A 166 -17.81 -30.79 -55.23
C LYS A 166 -17.79 -30.92 -53.71
N LYS A 167 -18.90 -31.27 -53.07
CA LYS A 167 -18.93 -31.52 -51.62
C LYS A 167 -18.08 -32.73 -51.23
N ARG A 168 -18.15 -33.85 -51.98
CA ARG A 168 -17.27 -35.01 -51.75
C ARG A 168 -15.80 -34.69 -52.01
N ASP A 169 -15.49 -33.94 -53.06
CA ASP A 169 -14.12 -33.55 -53.39
C ASP A 169 -13.56 -32.62 -52.29
N LEU A 170 -14.37 -31.70 -51.78
CA LEU A 170 -14.01 -30.78 -50.70
C LEU A 170 -13.91 -31.48 -49.33
N ASP A 171 -14.77 -32.48 -49.07
CA ASP A 171 -14.67 -33.35 -47.90
C ASP A 171 -13.43 -34.27 -48.00
N ALA A 172 -13.11 -34.78 -49.19
CA ALA A 172 -11.90 -35.56 -49.45
C ALA A 172 -10.62 -34.72 -49.37
N GLU A 173 -10.64 -33.47 -49.83
CA GLU A 173 -9.55 -32.50 -49.68
C GLU A 173 -9.34 -32.11 -48.21
N ARG A 174 -10.44 -31.97 -47.45
CA ARG A 174 -10.38 -31.78 -45.99
C ARG A 174 -9.81 -33.02 -45.29
N GLU A 175 -10.23 -34.21 -45.67
CA GLU A 175 -9.76 -35.46 -45.07
C GLU A 175 -8.29 -35.75 -45.42
N THR A 176 -7.87 -35.49 -46.66
CA THR A 176 -6.46 -35.57 -47.08
C THR A 176 -5.59 -34.50 -46.43
N GLY A 177 -6.10 -33.27 -46.25
CA GLY A 177 -5.43 -32.22 -45.47
C GLY A 177 -5.27 -32.59 -44.00
N VAL A 178 -6.28 -33.24 -43.41
CA VAL A 178 -6.22 -33.78 -42.04
C VAL A 178 -5.26 -34.98 -41.93
N GLN A 179 -5.22 -35.86 -42.94
CA GLN A 179 -4.27 -36.99 -43.01
C GLN A 179 -2.83 -36.50 -43.23
N TYR A 180 -2.61 -35.48 -44.06
CA TYR A 180 -1.30 -34.83 -44.23
C TYR A 180 -0.83 -34.18 -42.93
N ALA A 181 -1.71 -33.44 -42.23
CA ALA A 181 -1.41 -32.88 -40.92
C ALA A 181 -1.11 -33.98 -39.88
N LYS A 182 -1.87 -35.09 -39.89
CA LYS A 182 -1.66 -36.24 -38.99
C LYS A 182 -0.33 -36.96 -39.26
N ASN A 183 0.07 -37.08 -40.52
CA ASN A 183 1.34 -37.72 -40.92
C ASN A 183 2.57 -36.80 -40.73
N MET A 184 2.36 -35.49 -40.59
CA MET A 184 3.38 -34.52 -40.15
C MET A 184 3.53 -34.45 -38.62
N ILE A 185 2.58 -35.02 -37.86
CA ILE A 185 2.71 -35.20 -36.40
C ILE A 185 3.37 -36.56 -36.14
N TYR A 186 4.62 -36.70 -36.56
CA TYR A 186 5.57 -37.58 -35.89
C TYR A 186 6.50 -36.69 -35.08
N THR A 187 6.19 -36.53 -33.79
CA THR A 187 7.07 -35.87 -32.83
C THR A 187 8.01 -36.92 -32.25
N PRO A 188 9.28 -37.02 -32.69
CA PRO A 188 10.27 -37.77 -31.92
C PRO A 188 10.44 -37.10 -30.54
N PRO A 189 10.72 -37.84 -29.46
CA PRO A 189 10.79 -37.32 -28.09
C PRO A 189 12.09 -36.53 -27.80
N SER A 190 12.53 -35.69 -28.74
CA SER A 190 13.69 -34.80 -28.57
C SER A 190 13.24 -33.38 -28.89
N SER A 191 13.23 -32.53 -27.86
CA SER A 191 13.06 -31.08 -27.98
C SER A 191 14.03 -30.51 -29.03
N PRO A 192 13.54 -29.78 -30.05
CA PRO A 192 14.41 -29.19 -31.06
C PRO A 192 15.23 -28.03 -30.46
N GLU A 193 16.55 -28.10 -30.60
CA GLU A 193 17.48 -27.03 -30.21
C GLU A 193 17.47 -25.94 -31.29
N ILE A 194 16.76 -24.84 -31.05
CA ILE A 194 16.68 -23.69 -31.96
C ILE A 194 17.97 -22.88 -31.82
N LYS A 195 18.92 -23.03 -32.75
CA LYS A 195 20.13 -22.21 -32.80
C LYS A 195 19.86 -20.91 -33.53
N VAL A 196 19.86 -19.81 -32.79
CA VAL A 196 19.70 -18.45 -33.32
C VAL A 196 21.00 -18.02 -34.01
N ASN A 197 20.91 -17.55 -35.26
CA ASN A 197 22.07 -17.07 -35.99
C ASN A 197 22.44 -15.65 -35.55
N GLU A 198 23.38 -15.53 -34.61
CA GLU A 198 23.74 -14.25 -33.97
C GLU A 198 24.22 -13.17 -34.96
N GLN A 199 24.91 -13.57 -36.04
CA GLN A 199 25.43 -12.63 -37.05
C GLN A 199 24.35 -11.90 -37.85
N TYR A 200 23.11 -12.41 -37.84
CA TYR A 200 22.00 -11.76 -38.53
C TYR A 200 21.52 -10.50 -37.81
N PHE A 201 21.63 -10.46 -36.48
CA PHE A 201 21.19 -9.32 -35.65
C PHE A 201 22.22 -8.17 -35.69
N GLU A 202 23.50 -8.49 -35.75
CA GLU A 202 24.59 -7.50 -35.84
C GLU A 202 24.57 -6.75 -37.17
N ASN A 203 24.31 -7.44 -38.29
CA ASN A 203 24.30 -6.83 -39.62
C ASN A 203 22.99 -6.08 -39.95
N SER A 204 21.88 -6.44 -39.31
CA SER A 204 20.57 -5.80 -39.53
C SER A 204 20.30 -4.62 -38.59
N GLY A 205 21.19 -4.35 -37.64
CA GLY A 205 21.04 -3.27 -36.66
C GLY A 205 19.87 -3.48 -35.69
N THR A 206 19.33 -4.70 -35.60
CA THR A 206 18.22 -5.03 -34.69
C THR A 206 18.75 -5.78 -33.47
N LYS A 207 18.35 -5.34 -32.28
CA LYS A 207 18.80 -5.91 -31.00
C LYS A 207 18.40 -7.40 -30.89
N LYS A 208 19.20 -8.21 -30.19
CA LYS A 208 18.94 -9.64 -29.96
C LYS A 208 17.57 -9.81 -29.28
N PRO A 209 16.83 -10.92 -29.53
CA PRO A 209 15.49 -11.12 -28.98
C PRO A 209 15.44 -11.14 -27.43
N GLU A 210 16.56 -11.42 -26.77
CA GLU A 210 16.68 -11.34 -25.30
C GLU A 210 16.72 -9.89 -24.79
N ASP A 211 17.17 -8.93 -25.61
CA ASP A 211 17.25 -7.51 -25.24
C ASP A 211 15.96 -6.73 -25.52
N ILE A 212 15.01 -7.29 -26.29
CA ILE A 212 13.73 -6.65 -26.61
C ILE A 212 12.76 -6.70 -25.42
N LEU A 213 13.00 -7.59 -24.45
CA LEU A 213 12.18 -7.72 -23.24
C LEU A 213 12.57 -6.73 -22.11
N CYS A 214 13.56 -5.86 -22.32
CA CYS A 214 14.11 -5.01 -21.25
C CYS A 214 14.08 -3.50 -21.51
N GLU A 215 13.15 -2.99 -22.32
CA GLU A 215 12.84 -1.54 -22.31
C GLU A 215 11.33 -1.29 -22.24
N PRO A 216 10.78 -1.03 -21.04
CA PRO A 216 9.55 -0.26 -20.92
C PRO A 216 9.89 1.22 -21.14
N ALA A 217 9.18 1.86 -22.08
CA ALA A 217 9.12 3.30 -22.19
C ALA A 217 8.79 3.94 -20.81
N PRO A 218 9.32 5.14 -20.49
CA PRO A 218 9.33 5.66 -19.13
C PRO A 218 7.93 6.11 -18.70
N ALA A 219 7.27 5.29 -17.89
CA ALA A 219 6.20 5.74 -17.03
C ALA A 219 6.80 6.09 -15.66
N GLU A 220 6.74 7.37 -15.29
CA GLU A 220 7.06 7.84 -13.93
C GLU A 220 6.19 7.06 -12.93
N LYS A 221 6.82 6.10 -12.24
CA LYS A 221 6.27 5.46 -11.05
C LYS A 221 6.88 6.16 -9.83
N PRO A 222 6.09 6.47 -8.79
CA PRO A 222 6.64 6.99 -7.54
C PRO A 222 7.61 5.94 -6.95
N ASP A 223 8.75 6.41 -6.43
CA ASP A 223 9.76 5.59 -5.75
C ASP A 223 9.18 5.06 -4.42
N ILE A 224 8.48 3.92 -4.48
CA ILE A 224 8.01 3.19 -3.30
C ILE A 224 9.16 2.31 -2.81
N LYS A 225 9.92 2.81 -1.83
CA LYS A 225 10.88 1.99 -1.06
C LYS A 225 10.14 1.04 -0.14
N ILE A 226 9.84 -0.16 -0.66
CA ILE A 226 9.31 -1.27 0.13
C ILE A 226 10.47 -1.82 0.99
N ASN A 227 10.29 -1.85 2.32
CA ASN A 227 11.24 -2.49 3.21
C ASN A 227 11.15 -4.01 3.06
N THR A 228 12.07 -4.59 2.28
CA THR A 228 12.17 -6.04 2.03
C THR A 228 12.53 -6.86 3.27
N ASN A 229 12.87 -6.24 4.40
CA ASN A 229 13.15 -6.91 5.68
C ASN A 229 11.92 -7.06 6.59
N ALA A 230 10.73 -6.64 6.15
CA ALA A 230 9.51 -6.76 6.94
C ALA A 230 9.21 -8.22 7.31
N ALA A 231 8.73 -8.43 8.55
CA ALA A 231 8.47 -9.74 9.15
C ALA A 231 7.58 -10.65 8.28
N TYR A 232 6.68 -10.07 7.47
CA TYR A 232 5.82 -10.80 6.53
C TYR A 232 6.61 -11.64 5.51
N PHE A 233 7.71 -11.10 4.94
CA PHE A 233 8.51 -11.82 3.95
C PHE A 233 9.31 -12.96 4.59
N LYS A 234 9.87 -12.72 5.78
CA LYS A 234 10.61 -13.74 6.56
C LYS A 234 9.68 -14.86 7.03
N TRP A 235 8.45 -14.54 7.44
CA TRP A 235 7.44 -15.53 7.78
C TRP A 235 7.04 -16.38 6.57
N ARG A 236 6.85 -15.76 5.40
CA ARG A 236 6.51 -16.47 4.15
C ARG A 236 7.62 -17.44 3.72
N GLU A 237 8.88 -17.03 3.83
CA GLU A 237 10.03 -17.91 3.60
C GLU A 237 10.11 -19.05 4.62
N SER A 238 9.78 -18.79 5.90
CA SER A 238 9.74 -19.84 6.93
C SER A 238 8.63 -20.87 6.74
N GLN A 239 7.52 -20.48 6.09
CA GLN A 239 6.43 -21.40 5.73
C GLN A 239 6.82 -22.26 4.52
N ASN A 240 7.45 -21.66 3.49
CA ASN A 240 7.97 -22.42 2.35
C ASN A 240 9.06 -23.42 2.77
N ALA A 241 9.95 -23.03 3.67
CA ALA A 241 10.98 -23.93 4.21
C ALA A 241 10.43 -25.08 5.06
N LYS A 242 9.23 -24.93 5.66
CA LYS A 242 8.54 -26.01 6.38
C LYS A 242 7.77 -26.95 5.44
N ALA A 243 7.26 -26.45 4.33
CA ALA A 243 6.60 -27.26 3.31
C ALA A 243 7.59 -28.19 2.59
N ASP A 244 8.80 -27.71 2.27
CA ASP A 244 9.84 -28.52 1.62
C ASP A 244 10.51 -29.55 2.56
N GLY A 245 10.33 -29.42 3.87
CA GLY A 245 10.91 -30.31 4.89
C GLY A 245 10.09 -31.56 5.23
N GLN A 246 8.87 -31.70 4.69
CA GLN A 246 7.94 -32.79 5.03
C GLN A 246 7.76 -33.86 3.93
N GLU A 247 8.45 -33.78 2.79
CA GLU A 247 8.39 -34.80 1.73
C GLU A 247 9.47 -35.90 1.82
N GLN A 248 10.23 -35.98 2.91
CA GLN A 248 11.13 -37.11 3.16
C GLN A 248 10.86 -37.72 4.53
N THR A 249 9.83 -38.56 4.62
CA THR A 249 9.77 -39.83 5.38
C THR A 249 8.32 -40.31 5.50
N ALA A 250 7.86 -41.15 4.57
CA ALA A 250 6.98 -42.28 4.84
C ALA A 250 6.67 -42.99 3.52
N ASP A 251 7.27 -44.16 3.31
CA ASP A 251 6.88 -45.09 2.27
C ASP A 251 6.31 -46.36 2.93
N ALA A 252 5.23 -46.88 2.33
CA ALA A 252 4.53 -48.15 2.55
C ALA A 252 3.61 -48.35 3.79
N ALA A 253 2.29 -48.19 3.58
CA ALA A 253 1.26 -49.24 3.82
C ALA A 253 -0.16 -48.81 3.35
N ASP A 254 -0.62 -49.49 2.29
CA ASP A 254 -1.99 -49.93 1.92
C ASP A 254 -3.27 -49.18 2.37
N GLY A 255 -4.15 -48.92 1.38
CA GLY A 255 -5.58 -49.25 1.50
C GLY A 255 -6.59 -48.25 2.07
N SER A 256 -7.31 -47.59 1.15
CA SER A 256 -8.72 -47.15 1.22
C SER A 256 -9.06 -45.75 1.77
N GLY A 257 -10.12 -45.18 1.17
CA GLY A 257 -10.41 -43.75 1.13
C GLY A 257 -10.84 -43.11 2.45
N GLY A 258 -10.53 -41.82 2.55
CA GLY A 258 -10.93 -40.96 3.64
C GLY A 258 -10.57 -39.52 3.32
N GLU A 259 -11.58 -38.66 3.26
CA GLU A 259 -11.54 -37.22 3.01
C GLU A 259 -10.66 -36.52 4.07
N SER A 260 -9.49 -36.00 3.68
CA SER A 260 -8.59 -35.28 4.59
C SER A 260 -8.96 -33.79 4.63
N VAL A 261 -9.72 -33.41 5.65
CA VAL A 261 -9.95 -32.01 6.05
C VAL A 261 -8.60 -31.38 6.43
N HIS A 262 -8.17 -30.36 5.69
CA HIS A 262 -7.00 -29.55 6.07
C HIS A 262 -7.26 -28.85 7.42
N PRO A 263 -6.36 -28.94 8.41
CA PRO A 263 -6.47 -28.15 9.62
C PRO A 263 -6.23 -26.67 9.28
N ASN A 264 -7.20 -25.82 9.63
CA ASN A 264 -7.11 -24.37 9.50
C ASN A 264 -5.91 -23.87 10.34
N PRO A 265 -4.91 -23.16 9.77
CA PRO A 265 -3.79 -22.66 10.54
C PRO A 265 -4.23 -21.49 11.43
N GLU A 266 -4.00 -21.62 12.75
CA GLU A 266 -4.24 -20.55 13.72
C GLU A 266 -3.39 -19.32 13.37
N PHE A 267 -4.06 -18.19 13.15
CA PHE A 267 -3.42 -16.88 13.02
C PHE A 267 -2.74 -16.53 14.36
N PRO A 268 -1.51 -15.97 14.36
CA PRO A 268 -0.91 -15.49 15.60
C PRO A 268 -1.74 -14.34 16.19
N ASP A 269 -1.95 -14.40 17.51
CA ASP A 269 -2.80 -13.45 18.25
C ASP A 269 -2.43 -11.98 17.99
N GLU A 270 -3.45 -11.13 17.90
CA GLU A 270 -3.35 -9.72 17.55
C GLU A 270 -2.37 -8.93 18.44
N GLU A 271 -2.21 -9.35 19.71
CA GLU A 271 -1.24 -8.77 20.64
C GLU A 271 0.21 -9.02 20.25
N SER A 272 0.52 -10.20 19.70
CA SER A 272 1.87 -10.54 19.24
C SER A 272 2.26 -9.72 18.00
N ILE A 273 1.29 -9.45 17.13
CA ILE A 273 1.48 -8.60 15.95
C ILE A 273 1.76 -7.16 16.40
N ARG A 274 0.98 -6.63 17.35
CA ARG A 274 1.16 -5.28 17.90
C ARG A 274 2.53 -5.12 18.59
N GLN A 275 2.95 -6.12 19.36
CA GLN A 275 4.25 -6.07 20.05
C GLN A 275 5.44 -6.11 19.09
N ALA A 276 5.33 -6.89 18.00
CA ALA A 276 6.35 -6.95 16.96
C ALA A 276 6.46 -5.64 16.16
N VAL A 277 5.34 -5.00 15.82
CA VAL A 277 5.32 -3.70 15.12
C VAL A 277 5.96 -2.61 15.99
N LEU A 278 5.64 -2.57 17.28
CA LEU A 278 6.26 -1.63 18.23
C LEU A 278 7.77 -1.85 18.38
N ALA A 279 8.22 -3.11 18.37
CA ALA A 279 9.65 -3.42 18.45
C ALA A 279 10.42 -2.98 17.18
N ASP A 280 9.82 -3.14 16.00
CA ASP A 280 10.39 -2.68 14.73
C ASP A 280 10.42 -1.14 14.62
N GLU A 281 9.35 -0.45 15.07
CA GLU A 281 9.33 1.02 15.15
C GLU A 281 10.43 1.54 16.09
N PHE A 282 10.61 0.91 17.25
CA PHE A 282 11.65 1.28 18.21
C PHE A 282 13.06 1.05 17.64
N ALA A 283 13.27 -0.03 16.90
CA ALA A 283 14.55 -0.31 16.24
C ALA A 283 14.85 0.71 15.12
N ALA A 284 13.84 1.10 14.35
CA ALA A 284 13.96 2.13 13.32
C ALA A 284 14.30 3.51 13.91
N GLU A 285 13.68 3.87 15.04
CA GLU A 285 13.95 5.13 15.72
C GLU A 285 15.37 5.20 16.30
N GLN A 286 15.89 4.08 16.83
CA GLN A 286 17.29 3.99 17.26
C GLN A 286 18.28 4.11 16.09
N ALA A 287 17.98 3.49 14.94
CA ALA A 287 18.79 3.62 13.74
C ALA A 287 18.82 5.07 13.21
N GLN A 288 17.69 5.76 13.25
CA GLN A 288 17.61 7.16 12.83
C GLN A 288 18.33 8.11 13.80
N ASN A 289 18.25 7.87 15.11
CA ASN A 289 18.96 8.65 16.12
C ASN A 289 20.48 8.44 16.07
N THR A 290 20.95 7.23 15.77
CA THR A 290 22.38 6.97 15.58
C THR A 290 22.91 7.61 14.30
N ALA A 291 22.13 7.60 13.21
CA ALA A 291 22.45 8.31 11.98
C ALA A 291 22.57 9.84 12.20
N ARG A 292 21.59 10.46 12.88
CA ARG A 292 21.63 11.89 13.23
C ARG A 292 22.81 12.27 14.12
N LYS A 293 23.23 11.39 15.04
CA LYS A 293 24.43 11.61 15.88
C LYS A 293 25.72 11.53 15.06
N LYS A 294 25.78 10.67 14.04
CA LYS A 294 26.93 10.55 13.14
C LYS A 294 27.06 11.80 12.26
N GLU A 295 25.97 12.25 11.66
CA GLU A 295 25.93 13.45 10.83
C GLU A 295 26.36 14.72 11.59
N LYS A 296 25.96 14.87 12.87
CA LYS A 296 26.42 15.97 13.72
C LYS A 296 27.92 15.91 14.05
N ARG A 297 28.50 14.71 14.16
CA ARG A 297 29.95 14.55 14.37
C ARG A 297 30.73 14.89 13.10
N ASP A 298 30.23 14.47 11.95
CA ASP A 298 30.85 14.73 10.65
C ASP A 298 30.80 16.24 10.31
N ALA A 299 29.68 16.91 10.59
CA ALA A 299 29.56 18.36 10.48
C ALA A 299 30.48 19.12 11.45
N GLY A 300 30.65 18.62 12.68
CA GLY A 300 31.59 19.16 13.65
C GLY A 300 33.06 19.00 13.23
N SER A 301 33.39 17.88 12.58
CA SER A 301 34.73 17.64 12.02
C SER A 301 35.03 18.58 10.85
N LEU A 302 34.07 18.75 9.93
CA LEU A 302 34.19 19.69 8.81
C LEU A 302 34.36 21.14 9.27
N LEU A 303 33.67 21.54 10.34
CA LEU A 303 33.82 22.87 10.94
C LEU A 303 35.19 23.05 11.60
N LYS A 304 35.72 22.00 12.23
CA LYS A 304 37.05 22.02 12.84
C LYS A 304 38.15 22.12 11.78
N ASP A 305 38.01 21.39 10.68
CA ASP A 305 38.94 21.44 9.54
C ASP A 305 38.91 22.80 8.82
N LEU A 306 37.74 23.47 8.78
CA LEU A 306 37.61 24.83 8.24
C LEU A 306 38.25 25.90 9.13
N ILE A 307 38.18 25.74 10.46
CA ILE A 307 38.64 26.75 11.42
C ILE A 307 40.14 26.62 11.69
N PHE A 308 40.69 25.40 11.75
CA PHE A 308 42.09 25.18 12.14
C PHE A 308 43.02 24.84 10.98
N GLY A 309 42.49 24.67 9.76
CA GLY A 309 43.28 24.23 8.61
C GLY A 309 43.72 22.77 8.77
N LYS A 310 43.81 22.05 7.65
CA LYS A 310 44.36 20.69 7.64
C LYS A 310 45.80 20.74 8.17
N GLU A 311 46.06 20.09 9.30
CA GLU A 311 47.41 19.61 9.63
C GLU A 311 47.85 18.55 8.61
#